data_AF-A0A535GBP1-F1
#
_entry.id   AF-A0A535GBP1-F1
#
_cell.length_a   1.000
_cell.length_b   1.000
_cell.length_c   1.000
_cell.angle_alpha   90.00
_cell.angle_beta   90.00
_cell.angle_gamma   90.00
#
_symmetry.space_group_name_H-M   'P 1'
#
loop_
_entity.id
_entity.type
_entity.pdbx_description
1 polymer ?
#
loop_
_entity_poly.entity_id
_entity_poly.type
_entity_poly.pdbx_seq_one_letter_code
_entity_poly.pdbx_strand_id
1 'polypeptide(L)' 'MSAHLTYYYWAPAQMAPSTVIVLGYPQDYLATFFGNIELAGTIANSYGLHNEEYGQPIWICRDPLVRLDQAWSTLKSLD' A
#
# COMPACT_ATOMS: atom_id res chain seq x y z
N MET A 1 -15.07 11.46 8.15
CA MET A 1 -14.64 10.45 7.17
C MET A 1 -13.13 10.56 7.07
N SER A 2 -12.39 9.50 7.40
CA SER A 2 -10.93 9.49 7.22
C SER A 2 -10.62 9.36 5.74
N ALA A 3 -9.79 10.25 5.18
CA ALA A 3 -9.35 10.15 3.80
C ALA A 3 -8.66 8.80 3.52
N HIS A 4 -8.03 8.21 4.52
CA HIS A 4 -7.34 6.91 4.46
C HIS A 4 -8.28 5.75 4.08
N LEU A 5 -9.58 5.83 4.41
CA LEU A 5 -10.56 4.77 4.11
C LEU A 5 -11.42 5.08 2.89
N THR A 6 -11.41 6.31 2.38
CA THR A 6 -12.27 6.69 1.25
C THR A 6 -11.90 5.92 -0.02
N TYR A 7 -10.62 5.62 -0.24
CA TYR A 7 -10.18 4.83 -1.40
C TYR A 7 -10.74 3.41 -1.41
N TYR A 8 -10.93 2.79 -0.23
CA TYR A 8 -11.60 1.49 -0.09
C TYR A 8 -12.98 1.48 -0.77
N TYR A 9 -13.73 2.57 -0.61
CA TYR A 9 -15.08 2.72 -1.16
C TYR A 9 -15.10 3.19 -2.62
N TRP A 10 -13.98 3.68 -3.14
CA TRP A 10 -13.81 4.10 -4.53
C TRP A 10 -13.10 3.06 -5.39
N ALA A 11 -12.96 1.83 -4.89
CA ALA A 11 -12.34 0.74 -5.63
C ALA A 11 -12.95 0.65 -7.04
N PRO A 12 -12.12 0.67 -8.10
CA PRO A 12 -12.61 0.59 -9.47
C PRO A 12 -13.35 -0.73 -9.69
N ALA A 13 -14.35 -0.72 -10.58
CA ALA A 13 -15.19 -1.88 -10.87
C ALA A 13 -14.40 -3.14 -11.29
N GLN A 14 -13.19 -2.96 -11.82
CA GLN A 14 -12.21 -4.01 -12.06
C GLN A 14 -10.90 -3.64 -11.34
N MET A 15 -10.55 -4.42 -10.33
CA MET A 15 -9.36 -4.19 -9.51
C MET A 15 -8.51 -5.46 -9.46
N ALA A 16 -7.81 -5.72 -10.57
CA ALA A 16 -6.85 -6.82 -10.69
C ALA A 16 -5.46 -6.34 -11.14
N PRO A 17 -4.85 -5.34 -10.47
CA PRO A 17 -3.49 -4.92 -10.80
C PRO A 17 -2.49 -6.02 -10.45
N SER A 18 -1.47 -6.21 -11.28
CA SER A 18 -0.32 -7.06 -11.00
C SER A 18 0.81 -6.33 -10.26
N THR A 19 0.70 -5.01 -10.10
CA THR A 19 1.69 -4.15 -9.44
C THR A 19 0.98 -3.09 -8.60
N VAL A 20 1.43 -2.90 -7.36
CA VAL A 20 0.87 -1.95 -6.40
C VAL A 20 2.01 -1.15 -5.76
N ILE A 21 1.78 0.15 -5.54
CA ILE A 21 2.66 0.99 -4.72
C ILE A 21 2.09 1.04 -3.32
N VAL A 22 2.89 0.66 -2.32
CA VAL A 22 2.46 0.63 -0.91
C VAL A 22 3.35 1.55 -0.08
N LEU A 23 2.75 2.32 0.84
CA LEU A 23 3.43 3.34 1.63
C LEU A 23 3.34 3.00 3.13
N GLY A 24 4.45 3.02 3.86
CA GLY A 24 4.44 2.97 5.32
C GLY A 24 4.11 1.62 5.97
N TYR A 25 4.00 0.55 5.19
CA TYR A 25 3.79 -0.79 5.74
C TYR A 25 5.13 -1.53 5.95
N PRO A 26 5.20 -2.41 6.97
CA PRO A 26 6.36 -3.24 7.17
C PRO A 26 6.39 -4.36 6.12
N GLN A 27 7.60 -4.72 5.68
CA GLN A 27 7.80 -5.64 4.54
C GLN A 27 7.26 -7.06 4.79
N ASP A 28 7.34 -7.54 6.03
CA ASP A 28 6.85 -8.85 6.46
C ASP A 28 5.33 -8.97 6.31
N TYR A 29 4.59 -7.91 6.62
CA TYR A 29 3.16 -7.84 6.37
C TYR A 29 2.86 -7.93 4.88
N LEU A 30 3.59 -7.18 4.04
CA LEU A 30 3.43 -7.20 2.59
C LEU A 30 3.75 -8.57 1.98
N ALA A 31 4.70 -9.30 2.55
CA ALA A 31 5.08 -10.64 2.10
C ALA A 31 3.95 -11.68 2.23
N THR A 32 2.91 -11.38 3.00
CA THR A 32 1.70 -12.23 3.06
C THR A 32 0.80 -12.07 1.84
N PHE A 33 0.98 -11.01 1.05
CA PHE A 33 0.15 -10.68 -0.11
C PHE A 33 0.90 -10.69 -1.44
N PHE A 34 2.23 -10.51 -1.44
CA PHE A 34 3.03 -10.30 -2.65
C PHE A 34 4.29 -11.19 -2.65
N GLY A 35 4.61 -11.76 -3.82
CA GLY A 35 5.81 -12.56 -4.02
C GLY A 35 7.08 -11.74 -4.28
N ASN A 36 6.94 -10.48 -4.67
CA ASN A 36 8.06 -9.59 -4.96
C ASN A 36 7.80 -8.20 -4.38
N ILE A 37 8.68 -7.76 -3.47
CA ILE A 37 8.58 -6.49 -2.76
C ILE A 37 9.92 -5.77 -2.85
N GLU A 38 9.91 -4.62 -3.50
CA GLU A 38 11.10 -3.83 -3.78
C GLU A 38 11.00 -2.46 -3.08
N LEU A 39 12.03 -2.06 -2.33
CA LEU A 39 12.09 -0.72 -1.75
C LEU A 39 12.39 0.30 -2.87
N ALA A 40 11.44 1.15 -3.18
CA ALA A 40 11.60 2.23 -4.15
C ALA A 40 12.17 3.51 -3.53
N GLY A 41 12.02 3.68 -2.22
CA GLY A 41 12.57 4.83 -1.50
C GLY A 41 11.91 5.04 -0.14
N THR A 42 12.11 6.22 0.42
CA THR A 42 11.51 6.66 1.68
C THR A 42 10.86 8.02 1.49
N ILE A 43 9.73 8.25 2.15
CA ILE A 43 8.98 9.50 2.06
C ILE A 43 9.79 10.63 2.70
N ALA A 44 10.01 11.71 1.95
CA ALA A 44 10.73 12.90 2.38
C ALA A 44 10.16 14.16 1.68
N ASN A 45 10.56 15.35 2.15
CA ASN A 45 10.33 16.59 1.42
C ASN A 45 11.55 17.51 1.48
N SER A 46 11.62 18.43 0.52
CA SER A 46 12.72 19.39 0.37
C SER A 46 12.69 20.55 1.38
N TYR A 47 11.63 20.66 2.18
CA TYR A 47 11.42 21.76 3.13
C TYR A 47 11.91 21.44 4.54
N GLY A 48 12.46 20.23 4.76
CA GLY A 48 12.93 19.78 6.07
C GLY A 48 11.82 19.56 7.09
N LEU A 49 10.56 19.50 6.65
CA LEU A 49 9.42 19.22 7.52
C LEU A 49 9.27 17.70 7.66
N HIS A 50 9.06 17.19 8.87
CA HIS A 50 8.77 15.77 9.08
C HIS A 50 7.28 15.59 9.30
N ASN A 51 6.54 15.43 8.20
CA ASN A 51 5.11 15.09 8.24
C ASN A 51 4.93 13.67 8.82
N GLU A 52 3.69 13.27 9.11
CA GLU A 52 3.38 12.00 9.79
C GLU A 52 3.99 10.78 9.09
N GLU A 53 4.02 10.75 7.76
CA GLU A 53 4.58 9.66 6.98
C GLU A 53 6.07 9.85 6.64
N TYR A 54 6.75 10.87 7.17
CA TYR A 54 8.17 11.08 6.90
C TYR A 54 9.01 9.87 7.33
N GLY A 55 9.97 9.48 6.48
CA GLY A 55 10.84 8.34 6.72
C GLY A 55 10.18 6.97 6.48
N GLN A 56 8.88 6.94 6.21
CA GLN A 56 8.17 5.71 5.89
C GLN A 56 8.61 5.16 4.52
N PRO A 57 8.66 3.83 4.35
CA PRO A 57 9.08 3.22 3.09
C PRO A 57 8.03 3.37 2.00
N ILE A 58 8.52 3.45 0.76
CA ILE A 58 7.75 3.33 -0.48
C ILE A 58 8.13 2.00 -1.11
N TRP A 59 7.16 1.11 -1.26
CA TRP A 59 7.34 -0.23 -1.82
C TRP A 59 6.71 -0.33 -3.21
N ILE A 60 7.38 -1.04 -4.11
CA ILE A 60 6.77 -1.57 -5.32
C ILE A 60 6.54 -3.07 -5.09
N CYS A 61 5.26 -3.44 -5.01
CA CYS A 61 4.83 -4.81 -4.77
C CYS A 61 4.31 -5.42 -6.08
N ARG A 62 4.77 -6.63 -6.41
CA ARG A 62 4.41 -7.39 -7.61
C ARG A 62 4.09 -8.83 -7.23
N ASP A 63 3.62 -9.59 -8.22
CA ASP A 63 3.30 -11.02 -8.08
C ASP A 63 2.32 -11.27 -6.92
N PRO A 64 1.09 -10.73 -7.00
CA PRO A 64 0.11 -10.88 -5.93
C PRO A 64 -0.21 -12.38 -5.71
N LEU A 65 -0.06 -12.83 -4.47
CA LEU A 65 -0.31 -14.22 -4.05
C LEU A 65 -1.80 -14.55 -4.05
N VAL A 66 -2.63 -13.52 -3.83
CA VAL A 66 -4.09 -13.56 -3.95
C VAL A 66 -4.50 -12.38 -4.82
N ARG A 67 -5.51 -12.56 -5.68
CA ARG A 67 -6.01 -11.45 -6.49
C ARG A 67 -6.49 -10.31 -5.57
N LEU A 68 -6.13 -9.08 -5.93
CA LEU A 68 -6.41 -7.92 -5.08
C LEU A 68 -7.91 -7.71 -4.84
N ASP A 69 -8.77 -8.06 -5.79
CA ASP A 69 -10.24 -8.01 -5.62
C ASP A 69 -10.77 -8.95 -4.53
N GLN A 70 -10.14 -10.11 -4.37
CA GLN A 70 -10.48 -11.06 -3.30
C GLN A 70 -9.93 -10.58 -1.95
N ALA A 71 -8.71 -10.08 -1.93
CA ALA A 71 -8.07 -9.54 -0.73
C ALA A 71 -8.69 -8.20 -0.29
N TRP A 72 -9.35 -7.46 -1.19
CA TRP A 72 -9.83 -6.10 -0.91
C TRP A 72 -10.65 -6.01 0.36
N SER A 73 -11.59 -6.92 0.54
CA SER A 73 -12.48 -6.95 1.71
C SER A 73 -11.76 -7.01 3.05
N THR A 74 -10.57 -7.63 3.10
CA THR A 74 -9.76 -7.76 4.33
C THR A 74 -8.94 -6.50 4.62
N LEU A 75 -8.78 -5.61 3.65
CA LEU A 75 -8.04 -4.35 3.78
C LEU A 75 -8.89 -3.22 4.39
N LYS A 76 -10.17 -3.48 4.70
CA LYS A 76 -11.11 -2.47 5.23
C LYS A 76 -10.80 -2.02 6.66
N SER A 77 -10.18 -2.88 7.46
CA SER A 77 -9.93 -2.66 8.90
C SER A 77 -8.44 -2.46 9.19
N LEU A 78 -7.74 -1.73 8.32
CA LEU A 78 -6.37 -1.32 8.56
C LEU A 78 -6.44 -0.03 9.40
N ASP A 79 -6.35 -0.19 10.72
CA ASP A 79 -6.14 0.89 11.69
C ASP A 79 -4.70 1.44 11.59
#